data_AF-A0A553KR31-F1
#
_entry.id   AF-A0A553KR31-F1
#
_cell.length_a   1.000
_cell.length_b   1.000
_cell.length_c   1.000
_cell.angle_alpha   90.00
_cell.angle_beta   90.00
_cell.angle_gamma   90.00
#
_symmetry.space_group_name_H-M   'P 1'
#
loop_
_entity.id
_entity.type
_entity.pdbx_description
1 polymer ?
#
loop_
_entity_poly.entity_id
_entity_poly.type
_entity_poly.pdbx_seq_one_letter_code
_entity_poly.pdbx_strand_id
1 'polypeptide(L)'
;MSQVILTFFIAYGIVVGGSLSGGLGYFLAAEKPPLWSMKELADQLKIWGLVGALGGTFDSFLQIEKILVGHFHPVVKQLVMIVVAFLGAHMGTITVQWLWQVRS
;
A
#
# COMPACT_ATOMS: atom_id res chain seq x y z
N MET A 1 -4.24 -5.83 -17.82
CA MET A 1 -2.88 -5.26 -17.83
C MET A 1 -2.86 -3.86 -17.18
N SER A 2 -3.53 -2.84 -17.74
CA SER A 2 -3.48 -1.46 -17.21
C SER A 2 -3.84 -1.32 -15.72
N GLN A 3 -4.92 -1.95 -15.26
CA GLN A 3 -5.37 -1.90 -13.85
C GLN A 3 -4.31 -2.44 -12.87
N VAL A 4 -3.55 -3.46 -13.26
CA VAL A 4 -2.55 -4.11 -12.40
C VAL A 4 -1.39 -3.15 -12.11
N ILE A 5 -0.94 -2.44 -13.15
CA ILE A 5 0.13 -1.43 -13.04
C ILE A 5 -0.37 -0.26 -12.20
N LEU A 6 -1.61 0.20 -12.43
CA LEU A 6 -2.20 1.28 -11.63
C LEU A 6 -2.28 0.90 -10.14
N THR A 7 -2.79 -0.28 -9.82
CA THR A 7 -2.87 -0.78 -8.43
C THR A 7 -1.49 -0.85 -7.78
N PHE A 8 -0.46 -1.29 -8.51
CA PHE A 8 0.92 -1.29 -8.02
C PHE A 8 1.41 0.12 -7.69
N PHE A 9 1.27 1.07 -8.63
CA PHE A 9 1.75 2.44 -8.45
C PHE A 9 0.96 3.21 -7.38
N ILE A 10 -0.34 2.95 -7.24
CA ILE A 10 -1.17 3.53 -6.17
C ILE A 10 -0.69 3.03 -4.80
N ALA A 11 -0.53 1.71 -4.64
CA ALA A 11 -0.05 1.13 -3.39
C ALA A 11 1.35 1.65 -3.02
N TYR A 12 2.25 1.70 -4.00
CA TYR A 12 3.59 2.27 -3.84
C TYR A 12 3.53 3.75 -3.43
N GLY A 13 2.72 4.55 -4.12
CA GLY A 13 2.58 5.98 -3.86
C GLY A 13 2.01 6.29 -2.47
N ILE A 14 1.04 5.49 -1.99
CA ILE A 14 0.49 5.66 -0.63
C ILE A 14 1.56 5.41 0.43
N VAL A 15 2.36 4.35 0.29
CA VAL A 15 3.40 4.03 1.26
C VAL A 15 4.52 5.07 1.25
N VAL A 16 5.04 5.42 0.08
CA VAL A 16 6.14 6.38 -0.04
C VAL A 16 5.67 7.80 0.30
N GLY A 17 4.56 8.25 -0.28
CA GLY A 17 4.03 9.60 -0.03
C GLY A 17 3.56 9.79 1.41
N GLY A 18 2.85 8.79 1.98
CA GLY A 18 2.35 8.85 3.34
C GLY A 18 3.47 8.83 4.39
N SER A 19 4.50 8.02 4.18
CA SER A 19 5.65 7.98 5.10
C SER A 19 6.48 9.27 5.01
N LEU A 20 6.74 9.80 3.82
CA LEU A 20 7.42 11.09 3.64
C LEU A 20 6.65 12.24 4.28
N SER A 21 5.35 12.35 3.98
CA SER A 21 4.50 13.44 4.48
C SER A 21 4.27 13.33 5.99
N GLY A 22 4.06 12.12 6.51
CA GLY A 22 3.93 11.88 7.95
C GLY A 22 5.24 12.09 8.72
N GLY A 23 6.38 11.77 8.11
CA GLY A 23 7.70 12.10 8.65
C GLY A 23 7.92 13.60 8.79
N LEU A 24 7.51 14.40 7.78
CA LEU A 24 7.50 15.86 7.87
C LEU A 24 6.53 16.37 8.93
N GLY A 25 5.36 15.75 9.07
CA GLY A 25 4.40 16.05 10.14
C GLY A 25 5.01 15.87 11.53
N TYR A 26 5.70 14.76 11.77
CA TYR A 26 6.43 14.50 13.01
C TYR A 26 7.57 15.49 13.26
N PHE A 27 8.28 15.90 12.20
CA PHE A 27 9.31 16.93 12.29
C PHE A 27 8.72 18.28 12.73
N LEU A 28 7.60 18.69 12.15
CA LEU A 28 6.91 19.95 12.49
C LEU A 28 6.28 19.91 13.88
N ALA A 29 5.78 18.74 14.31
CA ALA A 29 5.22 18.54 15.64
C ALA A 29 6.28 18.44 16.75
N ALA A 30 7.57 18.35 16.39
CA ALA A 30 8.71 18.21 17.31
C ALA A 30 8.62 17.03 18.31
N GLU A 31 7.75 16.04 18.05
CA GLU A 31 7.51 14.92 18.98
C GLU A 31 8.56 13.81 18.88
N LYS A 32 9.04 13.52 17.67
CA LYS A 32 9.93 12.37 17.40
C LYS A 32 10.91 12.65 16.27
N PRO A 33 12.07 11.95 16.24
CA PRO A 33 12.98 11.99 15.11
C PRO A 33 12.24 11.55 13.83
N PRO A 34 12.21 12.39 12.78
CA PRO A 34 11.40 12.13 11.58
C PRO A 34 11.76 10.81 10.91
N LEU A 35 13.04 10.45 10.95
CA LEU A 35 13.60 9.23 10.38
C LEU A 35 13.05 7.95 11.03
N TRP A 36 12.79 7.98 12.35
CA TRP A 36 12.23 6.82 13.05
C TRP A 36 10.73 6.68 12.78
N SER A 37 10.00 7.81 12.81
CA SER A 37 8.58 7.84 12.48
C SER A 37 8.29 7.41 11.05
N MET A 38 9.15 7.76 10.08
CA MET A 38 9.01 7.32 8.68
C MET A 38 9.03 5.79 8.53
N LYS A 39 9.89 5.10 9.30
CA LYS A 39 9.97 3.64 9.30
C LYS A 39 8.68 3.02 9.84
N GLU A 40 8.21 3.47 10.99
CA GLU A 40 6.96 2.98 11.59
C GLU A 40 5.76 3.24 10.68
N LEU A 41 5.67 4.44 10.12
CA LEU A 41 4.62 4.81 9.18
C LEU A 41 4.66 3.95 7.92
N ALA A 42 5.83 3.65 7.38
CA ALA A 42 5.95 2.82 6.18
C ALA A 42 5.49 1.37 6.39
N ASP A 43 5.65 0.82 7.60
CA ASP A 43 5.12 -0.50 7.95
C ASP A 43 3.59 -0.47 8.17
N GLN A 44 3.06 0.57 8.83
CA GLN A 44 1.61 0.73 8.99
C GLN A 44 0.90 0.98 7.65
N LEU A 45 1.47 1.86 6.82
CA LEU A 45 0.94 2.22 5.50
C LEU A 45 0.96 1.06 4.52
N LYS A 46 1.68 -0.03 4.80
CA LYS A 46 1.74 -1.22 3.94
C LYS A 46 0.36 -1.87 3.79
N ILE A 47 -0.38 -1.99 4.90
CA ILE A 47 -1.75 -2.53 4.90
C ILE A 47 -2.74 -1.46 4.40
N TRP A 48 -2.59 -0.21 4.82
CA TRP A 48 -3.47 0.88 4.37
C TRP A 48 -3.35 1.19 2.88
N GLY A 49 -2.14 1.10 2.33
CA GLY A 49 -1.85 1.25 0.91
C GLY A 49 -2.43 0.11 0.08
N LEU A 50 -2.42 -1.12 0.61
CA LEU A 50 -3.13 -2.25 0.02
C LEU A 50 -4.64 -1.99 -0.04
N VAL A 51 -5.25 -1.57 1.07
CA VAL A 51 -6.69 -1.26 1.15
C VAL A 51 -7.06 -0.11 0.21
N GLY A 52 -6.27 0.96 0.19
CA GLY A 52 -6.49 2.11 -0.69
C GLY A 52 -6.34 1.78 -2.18
N ALA A 53 -5.34 0.99 -2.56
CA ALA A 53 -5.13 0.58 -3.95
C ALA A 53 -6.21 -0.36 -4.48
N LEU A 54 -6.84 -1.13 -3.59
CA LEU A 54 -7.99 -1.99 -3.90
C LEU A 54 -9.34 -1.24 -3.81
N GLY A 55 -9.34 0.05 -3.47
CA GLY A 55 -10.55 0.88 -3.42
C GLY A 55 -11.39 0.69 -2.15
N GLY A 56 -10.81 0.22 -1.05
CA GLY A 56 -11.51 0.11 0.24
C GLY A 56 -12.40 -1.12 0.37
N THR A 57 -12.00 -2.28 -0.18
CA THR A 57 -12.50 -3.63 0.17
C THR A 57 -14.02 -3.92 0.07
N PHE A 58 -14.93 -2.97 -0.14
CA PHE A 58 -16.38 -3.25 -0.14
C PHE A 58 -16.97 -3.52 -1.53
N ASP A 59 -16.56 -2.80 -2.58
CA ASP A 59 -17.13 -3.01 -3.93
C ASP A 59 -16.65 -4.30 -4.60
N SER A 60 -15.41 -4.71 -4.32
CA SER A 60 -14.81 -5.91 -4.93
C SER A 60 -15.29 -7.21 -4.27
N PHE A 61 -15.74 -7.17 -3.02
CA PHE A 61 -16.39 -8.33 -2.38
C PHE A 61 -17.85 -8.49 -2.84
N LEU A 62 -18.57 -7.40 -3.14
CA LEU A 62 -19.95 -7.45 -3.63
C LEU A 62 -20.09 -8.16 -4.99
N GLN A 63 -19.03 -8.16 -5.81
CA GLN A 63 -19.00 -8.95 -7.05
C GLN A 63 -18.75 -10.44 -6.81
N ILE A 64 -18.06 -10.83 -5.73
CA ILE A 64 -17.82 -12.24 -5.38
C ILE A 64 -19.15 -12.93 -5.04
N GLU A 65 -20.09 -12.24 -4.38
CA GLU A 65 -21.41 -12.78 -4.04
C GLU A 65 -22.27 -13.05 -5.29
N LYS A 66 -22.17 -12.19 -6.33
CA LYS A 66 -22.84 -12.42 -7.62
C LYS A 66 -22.20 -13.52 -8.47
N ILE A 67 -20.99 -13.96 -8.13
CA ILE A 67 -20.17 -14.90 -8.90
C ILE A 67 -20.11 -16.30 -8.26
N LEU A 68 -20.35 -16.41 -6.95
CA LEU A 68 -20.44 -17.68 -6.22
C LEU A 68 -21.55 -18.61 -6.75
N VAL A 69 -22.43 -18.09 -7.61
CA VAL A 69 -23.47 -18.83 -8.32
C VAL A 69 -22.95 -19.54 -9.60
N GLY A 70 -21.68 -19.35 -10.04
CA GLY A 70 -21.19 -20.17 -11.16
C GLY A 70 -19.82 -19.91 -11.83
N HIS A 71 -18.99 -18.95 -11.42
CA HIS A 71 -17.74 -18.64 -12.16
C HIS A 71 -16.49 -18.52 -11.26
N PHE A 72 -15.54 -19.47 -11.33
CA PHE A 72 -14.29 -19.45 -10.55
C PHE A 72 -13.22 -18.45 -11.07
N HIS A 73 -13.34 -18.01 -12.32
CA HIS A 73 -12.37 -17.12 -13.00
C HIS A 73 -12.12 -15.75 -12.31
N PRO A 74 -13.11 -15.07 -11.70
CA PRO A 74 -12.92 -13.73 -11.11
C PRO A 74 -12.13 -13.73 -9.79
N VAL A 75 -12.22 -14.80 -9.00
CA VAL A 75 -11.51 -14.92 -7.70
C VAL A 75 -10.00 -14.91 -7.91
N VAL A 76 -9.51 -15.64 -8.91
CA VAL A 76 -8.08 -15.69 -9.25
C VAL A 76 -7.56 -14.30 -9.65
N LYS A 77 -8.33 -13.55 -10.43
CA LYS A 77 -7.98 -12.18 -10.82
C LYS A 77 -7.86 -11.26 -9.61
N GLN A 78 -8.73 -11.44 -8.61
CA GLN A 78 -8.70 -10.66 -7.37
C GLN A 78 -7.45 -10.98 -6.53
N LEU A 79 -7.10 -12.26 -6.40
CA LEU A 79 -5.88 -12.67 -5.73
C LEU A 79 -4.63 -12.08 -6.40
N VAL A 80 -4.56 -12.09 -7.73
CA VAL A 80 -3.46 -11.48 -8.48
C VAL A 80 -3.36 -9.97 -8.21
N MET A 81 -4.48 -9.25 -8.13
CA MET A 81 -4.48 -7.82 -7.80
C MET A 81 -3.99 -7.54 -6.37
N ILE A 82 -4.40 -8.37 -5.39
CA ILE A 82 -3.92 -8.26 -4.01
C ILE A 82 -2.41 -8.47 -3.94
N VAL A 83 -1.89 -9.49 -4.63
CA VAL A 83 -0.44 -9.76 -4.66
C VAL A 83 0.32 -8.60 -5.28
N VAL A 84 -0.18 -8.02 -6.38
CA VAL A 84 0.49 -6.89 -7.04
C VAL A 84 0.44 -5.63 -6.17
N ALA A 85 -0.69 -5.34 -5.54
CA ALA A 85 -0.80 -4.24 -4.58
C ALA A 85 0.17 -4.42 -3.40
N PHE A 86 0.26 -5.64 -2.87
CA PHE A 86 1.19 -5.99 -1.80
C PHE A 86 2.65 -5.80 -2.22
N LEU A 87 3.02 -6.21 -3.43
CA LEU A 87 4.35 -5.98 -3.98
C LEU A 87 4.67 -4.49 -4.11
N GLY A 88 3.72 -3.67 -4.58
CA GLY A 88 3.88 -2.21 -4.67
C GLY A 88 4.07 -1.55 -3.31
N ALA A 89 3.22 -1.90 -2.34
CA ALA A 89 3.36 -1.44 -0.96
C ALA A 89 4.69 -1.89 -0.33
N HIS A 90 5.08 -3.15 -0.54
CA HIS A 90 6.31 -3.69 0.00
C HIS A 90 7.56 -3.01 -0.56
N MET A 91 7.60 -2.78 -1.88
CA MET A 91 8.67 -2.02 -2.51
C MET A 91 8.71 -0.59 -1.98
N GLY A 92 7.56 0.04 -1.77
CA GLY A 92 7.47 1.37 -1.17
C GLY A 92 8.10 1.42 0.23
N THR A 93 7.80 0.44 1.09
CA THR A 93 8.40 0.34 2.43
C THR A 93 9.91 0.16 2.35
N ILE A 94 10.39 -0.71 1.45
CA ILE A 94 11.84 -0.94 1.27
C ILE A 94 12.54 0.35 0.82
N THR A 95 11.96 1.12 -0.11
CA THR A 95 12.54 2.40 -0.54
C THR A 95 12.69 3.37 0.63
N VAL A 96 11.68 3.46 1.50
CA VAL A 96 11.71 4.35 2.67
C VAL A 96 12.73 3.85 3.70
N GLN A 97 12.83 2.54 3.91
CA GLN A 97 13.83 1.93 4.79
C GLN A 97 15.26 2.13 4.25
N TRP A 98 15.46 2.07 2.93
CA TRP A 98 16.75 2.37 2.30
C TRP A 98 17.18 3.82 2.51
N LEU A 99 16.24 4.77 2.40
CA LEU A 99 16.51 6.18 2.69
C LEU A 99 16.92 6.41 4.15
N TRP A 100 16.37 5.62 5.08
CA TRP A 100 16.81 5.62 6.48
C TRP A 100 18.23 5.08 6.62
N GLN A 101 18.51 3.90 6.05
CA GLN A 101 19.79 3.19 6.22
C GLN A 101 20.99 3.91 5.58
N VAL A 102 20.77 4.71 4.53
CA VAL A 102 21.82 5.55 3.92
C VAL A 102 22.25 6.72 4.83
N ARG A 103 21.43 7.14 5.79
CA ARG A 103 21.67 8.35 6.59
C ARG A 103 22.05 8.07 8.06
N SER A 104 22.11 6.81 8.47
CA SER A 104 22.61 6.35 9.78
C SER A 104 24.08 5.96 9.71
#